data_AF-A0A5T2W9V3-F1
#
_entry.id   AF-A0A5T2W9V3-F1
#
_cell.length_a   1.000
_cell.length_b   1.000
_cell.length_c   1.000
_cell.angle_alpha   90.00
_cell.angle_beta   90.00
_cell.angle_gamma   90.00
#
_symmetry.space_group_name_H-M   'P 1'
#
loop_
_entity.id
_entity.type
_entity.pdbx_description
1 polymer ?
#
loop_
_entity_poly.entity_id
_entity_poly.type
_entity_poly.pdbx_seq_one_letter_code
_entity_poly.pdbx_strand_id
1 'polypeptide(L)'
;MGRSVPVKIGQKEFASKQKARSYYMDQRPDVKAAGVISEGDYFEELKELFTLYCDSCPGWELNGRLIVHFTVQNEPRCINGNWVSYPCYKVQLSNGELRPFSVEKAIDAIVKAASAEQR
;
A
#
# COMPACT_ATOMS: atom_id res chain seq x y z
N MET A 1 -0.09 14.17 23.87
CA MET A 1 -0.12 14.60 22.45
C MET A 1 1.02 13.91 21.73
N GLY A 2 0.75 12.80 21.05
CA GLY A 2 1.77 11.94 20.44
C GLY A 2 2.47 12.65 19.29
N ARG A 3 3.80 12.60 19.28
CA ARG A 3 4.63 13.14 18.19
C ARG A 3 4.16 12.54 16.87
N SER A 4 3.85 13.39 15.89
CA SER A 4 3.62 12.94 14.51
C SER A 4 4.88 12.24 14.03
N VAL A 5 4.79 10.92 13.81
CA VAL A 5 5.91 10.14 13.27
C VAL A 5 5.96 10.42 11.76
N PRO A 6 7.06 11.00 11.24
CA PRO A 6 7.23 11.16 9.81
C PRO A 6 7.32 9.78 9.14
N VAL A 7 6.73 9.66 7.96
CA VAL A 7 6.71 8.41 7.19
C VAL A 7 7.47 8.62 5.91
N LYS A 8 8.56 7.88 5.73
CA LYS A 8 9.33 7.89 4.49
C LYS A 8 8.98 6.65 3.66
N ILE A 9 8.58 6.86 2.42
CA ILE A 9 8.25 5.81 1.45
C ILE A 9 9.01 6.14 0.17
N GLY A 10 10.06 5.36 -0.12
CA GLY A 10 10.99 5.65 -1.21
C GLY A 10 11.58 7.06 -1.10
N GLN A 11 11.32 7.88 -2.11
CA GLN A 11 11.76 9.28 -2.19
C GLN A 11 10.80 10.28 -1.54
N LYS A 12 9.57 9.87 -1.20
CA LYS A 12 8.59 10.76 -0.56
C LYS A 12 8.69 10.67 0.96
N GLU A 13 8.70 11.83 1.59
CA GLU A 13 8.55 11.97 3.03
C GLU A 13 7.22 12.65 3.36
N PHE A 14 6.45 12.02 4.24
CA PHE A 14 5.19 12.52 4.73
C PHE A 14 5.34 12.95 6.18
N ALA A 15 4.88 14.17 6.50
CA ALA A 15 4.93 14.71 7.86
C ALA A 15 4.11 13.89 8.88
N SER A 16 3.18 13.05 8.43
CA SER A 16 2.40 12.16 9.30
C SER A 16 1.85 10.96 8.55
N LYS A 17 1.56 9.89 9.31
CA LYS A 17 0.90 8.68 8.77
C LYS A 17 -0.46 8.96 8.13
N GLN A 18 -1.21 9.93 8.64
CA GLN A 18 -2.50 10.31 8.07
C GLN A 18 -2.33 10.97 6.71
N LYS A 19 -1.32 11.83 6.55
CA LYS A 19 -1.04 12.50 5.27
C LYS A 19 -0.59 11.50 4.21
N ALA A 20 0.24 10.53 4.58
CA ALA A 20 0.59 9.41 3.70
C ALA A 20 -0.66 8.62 3.29
N ARG A 21 -1.51 8.24 4.26
CA ARG A 21 -2.74 7.46 3.97
C ARG A 21 -3.67 8.18 3.00
N SER A 22 -3.99 9.45 3.28
CA SER A 22 -4.83 10.24 2.39
C SER A 22 -4.25 10.31 0.99
N TYR A 23 -2.96 10.62 0.85
CA TYR A 23 -2.30 10.73 -0.46
C TYR A 23 -2.52 9.50 -1.35
N TYR A 24 -2.26 8.28 -0.86
CA TYR A 24 -2.49 7.07 -1.64
C TYR A 24 -3.97 6.73 -1.79
N MET A 25 -4.82 7.07 -0.80
CA MET A 25 -6.26 6.81 -0.90
C MET A 25 -6.93 7.69 -1.96
N ASP A 26 -6.52 8.95 -2.07
CA ASP A 26 -7.00 9.90 -3.08
C ASP A 26 -6.59 9.51 -4.50
N GLN A 27 -5.52 8.72 -4.67
CA GLN A 27 -5.03 8.24 -5.96
C GLN A 27 -5.76 6.98 -6.47
N ARG A 28 -6.46 6.23 -5.60
CA ARG A 28 -7.23 5.02 -5.96
C ARG A 28 -8.13 5.20 -7.20
N PRO A 29 -8.94 6.28 -7.32
CA PRO A 29 -9.78 6.47 -8.50
C PRO A 29 -8.97 6.60 -9.80
N ASP A 30 -7.85 7.32 -9.80
CA ASP A 30 -6.99 7.48 -10.98
C ASP A 30 -6.34 6.14 -11.37
N VAL A 31 -5.84 5.39 -10.40
CA VAL A 31 -5.27 4.05 -10.64
C VAL A 31 -6.33 3.10 -11.19
N LYS A 32 -7.55 3.18 -10.68
CA LYS A 32 -8.67 2.39 -11.17
C LYS A 32 -9.04 2.79 -12.60
N ALA A 33 -9.00 4.09 -12.93
CA ALA A 33 -9.26 4.58 -14.27
C ALA A 33 -8.16 4.15 -15.26
N ALA A 34 -6.89 4.14 -14.83
CA ALA A 34 -5.78 3.60 -15.60
C ALA A 34 -5.88 2.06 -15.77
N GLY A 35 -6.53 1.36 -14.83
CA GLY A 35 -6.76 -0.08 -14.86
C GLY A 35 -5.55 -0.89 -14.37
N VAL A 36 -4.41 -0.73 -15.04
CA VAL A 36 -3.14 -1.37 -14.68
C VAL A 36 -2.04 -0.32 -14.66
N ILE A 37 -1.26 -0.30 -13.58
CA ILE A 37 -0.07 0.52 -13.45
C ILE A 37 1.14 -0.41 -13.36
N SER A 38 1.96 -0.42 -14.41
CA SER A 38 3.18 -1.23 -14.51
C SER A 38 4.46 -0.39 -14.63
N GLU A 39 4.34 0.92 -14.80
CA GLU A 39 5.47 1.84 -15.00
C GLU A 39 5.11 3.28 -14.59
N GLY A 40 6.12 4.14 -14.51
CA GLY A 40 6.01 5.55 -14.13
C GLY A 40 6.33 5.83 -12.65
N ASP A 41 6.43 7.11 -12.29
CA ASP A 41 6.83 7.53 -10.94
C ASP A 41 5.92 6.95 -9.84
N TYR A 42 4.61 6.90 -10.10
CA TYR A 42 3.65 6.37 -9.14
C TYR A 42 3.73 4.85 -9.00
N PHE A 43 4.10 4.12 -10.06
CA PHE A 43 4.37 2.68 -9.98
C PHE A 43 5.56 2.39 -9.06
N GLU A 44 6.68 3.08 -9.29
CA GLU A 44 7.89 2.91 -8.50
C GLU A 44 7.64 3.29 -7.03
N GLU A 45 6.85 4.34 -6.78
CA GLU A 45 6.45 4.70 -5.43
C GLU A 45 5.58 3.64 -4.74
N LEU A 46 4.57 3.07 -5.43
CA LEU A 46 3.76 1.98 -4.89
C LEU A 46 4.58 0.71 -4.63
N LYS A 47 5.56 0.45 -5.49
CA LYS A 47 6.51 -0.66 -5.33
C LYS A 47 7.36 -0.48 -4.08
N GLU A 48 7.86 0.73 -3.81
CA GLU A 48 8.55 1.06 -2.57
C GLU A 48 7.63 0.88 -1.35
N LEU A 49 6.40 1.41 -1.40
CA LEU A 49 5.40 1.25 -0.33
C LEU A 49 5.15 -0.22 -0.02
N PHE A 50 4.91 -1.04 -1.05
CA PHE A 50 4.61 -2.45 -0.88
C PHE A 50 5.83 -3.23 -0.38
N THR A 51 7.02 -2.92 -0.86
CA THR A 51 8.27 -3.56 -0.43
C THR A 51 8.53 -3.29 1.05
N LEU A 52 8.42 -2.03 1.49
CA LEU A 52 8.54 -1.64 2.89
C LEU A 52 7.48 -2.32 3.77
N TYR A 53 6.26 -2.47 3.26
CA TYR A 53 5.21 -3.20 3.97
C TYR A 53 5.54 -4.68 4.14
N CYS A 54 6.05 -5.33 3.08
CA CYS A 54 6.45 -6.73 3.13
C CYS A 54 7.60 -6.95 4.11
N ASP A 55 8.56 -6.03 4.17
CA ASP A 55 9.66 -6.05 5.13
C ASP A 55 9.17 -5.84 6.57
N SER A 56 8.20 -4.95 6.76
CA SER A 56 7.61 -4.64 8.08
C SER A 56 6.62 -5.70 8.59
N CYS A 57 6.22 -6.67 7.77
CA CYS A 57 5.15 -7.62 8.10
C CYS A 57 5.60 -9.07 7.85
N PRO A 58 5.95 -9.84 8.91
CA PRO A 58 6.35 -11.24 8.75
C PRO A 58 5.23 -12.06 8.07
N GLY A 59 5.59 -12.90 7.10
CA GLY A 59 4.65 -13.64 6.25
C GLY A 59 4.24 -12.93 4.95
N TRP A 60 4.62 -11.66 4.78
CA TRP A 60 4.46 -10.93 3.51
C TRP A 60 5.75 -10.89 2.67
N GLU A 61 6.79 -11.62 3.08
CA GLU A 61 8.09 -11.61 2.40
C GLU A 61 7.96 -11.91 0.90
N LEU A 62 8.62 -11.08 0.09
CA LEU A 62 8.64 -11.27 -1.36
C LEU A 62 9.41 -12.54 -1.75
N ASN A 63 10.39 -13.00 -0.97
CA ASN A 63 11.17 -14.22 -1.24
C ASN A 63 11.68 -14.31 -2.70
N GLY A 64 12.18 -13.18 -3.23
CA GLY A 64 12.64 -13.07 -4.62
C GLY A 64 11.55 -12.85 -5.68
N ARG A 65 10.27 -12.77 -5.30
CA ARG A 65 9.17 -12.39 -6.21
C ARG A 65 9.26 -10.90 -6.56
N LEU A 66 9.13 -10.59 -7.83
CA LEU A 66 9.14 -9.22 -8.33
C LEU A 66 7.71 -8.70 -8.44
N ILE A 67 7.54 -7.41 -8.16
CA ILE A 67 6.28 -6.71 -8.41
C ILE A 67 6.19 -6.39 -9.90
N VAL A 68 5.14 -6.86 -10.56
CA VAL A 68 4.94 -6.69 -12.01
C VAL A 68 4.05 -5.47 -12.28
N HIS A 69 2.88 -5.41 -11.64
CA HIS A 69 1.96 -4.30 -11.82
C HIS A 69 1.00 -4.17 -10.64
N PHE A 70 0.42 -2.98 -10.49
CA PHE A 70 -0.64 -2.68 -9.54
C PHE A 70 -1.95 -2.45 -10.26
N THR A 71 -3.04 -2.83 -9.60
CA THR A 71 -4.41 -2.55 -10.06
C THR A 71 -5.26 -2.11 -8.88
N VAL A 72 -6.30 -1.35 -9.15
CA VAL A 72 -7.34 -1.07 -8.15
C VAL A 72 -8.64 -1.68 -8.62
N GLN A 73 -9.20 -2.57 -7.80
CA GLN A 73 -10.47 -3.24 -8.10
C GLN A 73 -11.46 -3.04 -6.96
N ASN A 74 -12.73 -2.88 -7.33
CA ASN A 74 -13.80 -2.86 -6.35
C ASN A 74 -13.97 -4.25 -5.77
N GLU A 75 -13.82 -4.37 -4.46
CA GLU A 75 -14.06 -5.61 -3.74
C GLU A 75 -15.40 -5.47 -3.01
N PRO A 76 -16.46 -6.20 -3.44
CA PRO A 76 -17.74 -6.16 -2.76
C PRO A 76 -17.62 -6.88 -1.41
N ARG A 77 -18.04 -6.20 -0.35
CA ARG A 77 -18.11 -6.75 1.00
C ARG A 77 -19.53 -6.58 1.53
N CYS A 78 -20.04 -7.63 2.15
CA CYS A 78 -21.27 -7.54 2.93
C CYS A 78 -20.89 -7.11 4.35
N ILE A 79 -21.28 -5.89 4.72
CA ILE A 79 -21.07 -5.35 6.07
C ILE A 79 -22.44 -5.10 6.69
N ASN A 80 -22.75 -5.81 7.77
CA ASN A 80 -24.01 -5.69 8.50
C ASN A 80 -25.26 -5.83 7.61
N GLY A 81 -25.21 -6.74 6.63
CA GLY A 81 -26.29 -6.98 5.67
C GLY A 81 -26.31 -6.05 4.45
N ASN A 82 -25.44 -5.05 4.39
CA ASN A 82 -25.33 -4.13 3.24
C ASN A 82 -24.16 -4.49 2.34
N TRP A 83 -24.40 -4.52 1.04
CA TRP A 83 -23.34 -4.65 0.03
C TRP A 83 -22.67 -3.31 -0.22
N VAL A 84 -21.38 -3.24 0.12
CA VAL A 84 -20.54 -2.07 -0.09
C VAL A 84 -19.30 -2.47 -0.88
N SER A 85 -18.98 -1.72 -1.93
CA SER A 85 -17.78 -1.95 -2.74
C SER A 85 -16.70 -0.95 -2.36
N TYR A 86 -15.55 -1.46 -1.90
CA TYR A 86 -14.39 -0.62 -1.60
C TYR A 86 -13.28 -0.87 -2.64
N PRO A 87 -12.66 0.19 -3.20
CA PRO A 87 -11.69 0.05 -4.30
C PRO A 87 -10.31 -0.42 -3.81
N CYS A 88 -10.05 -1.69 -3.53
CA CYS A 88 -8.76 -2.15 -2.98
C CYS A 88 -7.61 -2.15 -3.99
N TYR A 89 -6.39 -1.84 -3.54
CA TYR A 89 -5.17 -2.08 -4.31
C TYR A 89 -4.89 -3.58 -4.34
N LYS A 90 -4.46 -4.06 -5.51
CA LYS A 90 -3.96 -5.41 -5.71
C LYS A 90 -2.64 -5.33 -6.44
N VAL A 91 -1.68 -6.12 -6.00
CA VAL A 91 -0.36 -6.24 -6.62
C VAL A 91 -0.24 -7.59 -7.31
N GLN A 92 0.19 -7.59 -8.56
CA GLN A 92 0.54 -8.81 -9.29
C GLN A 92 2.04 -9.05 -9.14
N LEU A 93 2.40 -10.24 -8.69
CA LEU A 93 3.78 -10.69 -8.55
C LEU A 93 4.21 -11.54 -9.76
N SER A 94 5.53 -11.67 -9.95
CA SER A 94 6.13 -12.37 -11.09
C SER A 94 5.78 -13.86 -11.18
N ASN A 95 5.38 -14.47 -10.06
CA ASN A 95 4.89 -15.85 -10.01
C ASN A 95 3.40 -15.99 -10.38
N GLY A 96 2.75 -14.92 -10.83
CA GLY A 96 1.33 -14.89 -11.16
C GLY A 96 0.40 -14.67 -9.95
N GLU A 97 0.95 -14.50 -8.75
CA GLU A 97 0.18 -14.29 -7.53
C GLU A 97 -0.38 -12.86 -7.48
N LEU A 98 -1.70 -12.74 -7.31
CA LEU A 98 -2.39 -11.47 -7.10
C LEU A 98 -2.69 -11.29 -5.61
N ARG A 99 -2.04 -10.32 -4.96
CA ARG A 99 -2.25 -10.05 -3.53
C ARG A 99 -3.04 -8.76 -3.33
N PRO A 100 -4.21 -8.79 -2.68
CA PRO A 100 -4.87 -7.57 -2.22
C PRO A 100 -4.10 -7.01 -1.03
N PHE A 101 -3.85 -5.69 -1.01
CA PHE A 101 -3.26 -5.05 0.16
C PHE A 101 -3.97 -3.74 0.49
N SER A 102 -3.94 -3.38 1.77
CA SER A 102 -4.48 -2.12 2.27
C SER A 102 -3.34 -1.15 2.53
N VAL A 103 -3.37 -0.01 1.83
CA VAL A 103 -2.49 1.14 2.06
C VAL A 103 -2.49 1.55 3.52
N GLU A 104 -3.64 1.51 4.18
CA GLU A 104 -3.77 1.91 5.59
C GLU A 104 -2.97 0.97 6.50
N LYS A 105 -3.08 -0.34 6.26
CA LYS A 105 -2.30 -1.35 6.99
C LYS A 105 -0.82 -1.27 6.66
N ALA A 106 -0.49 -1.01 5.39
CA ALA A 106 0.89 -0.86 4.95
C ALA A 106 1.59 0.28 5.70
N ILE A 107 0.99 1.46 5.70
CA ILE A 107 1.55 2.63 6.37
C ILE A 107 1.63 2.43 7.89
N ASP A 108 0.61 1.84 8.51
CA ASP A 108 0.65 1.61 9.97
C ASP A 108 1.74 0.61 10.36
N ALA A 109 1.93 -0.45 9.56
CA ALA A 109 3.02 -1.42 9.75
C ALA A 109 4.40 -0.77 9.59
N ILE A 110 4.60 0.04 8.55
CA ILE A 110 5.86 0.76 8.31
C ILE A 110 6.17 1.72 9.45
N VAL A 111 5.19 2.50 9.90
CA VAL A 111 5.35 3.42 11.04
C VAL A 111 5.70 2.66 12.32
N LYS A 112 5.05 1.52 12.54
CA LYS A 112 5.30 0.67 13.71
C LYS A 112 6.70 0.07 13.67
N ALA A 113 7.16 -0.41 12.51
CA ALA A 113 8.51 -0.93 12.31
C ALA A 113 9.56 0.18 12.52
N ALA A 114 9.38 1.34 11.90
CA ALA A 114 10.26 2.49 12.07
C ALA A 114 10.36 2.98 13.53
N SER A 115 9.25 2.89 14.28
CA SER A 115 9.24 3.22 15.72
C SER A 115 9.91 2.16 16.60
N ALA A 116 10.00 0.91 16.14
CA ALA A 116 10.64 -0.19 16.87
C ALA A 116 12.17 -0.18 16.70
N GLU A 117 12.67 0.21 15.51
CA GLU A 117 14.10 0.36 15.21
C GLU A 117 14.77 1.52 16.00
N GLN A 118 13.98 2.52 16.43
CA GLN A 118 14.46 3.70 17.17
C GLN A 118 14.61 3.45 18.69
N ARG A 119 14.54 2.19 19.15
CA ARG A 119 14.55 1.81 20.57
C ARG A 119 15.77 0.98 20.92
#